data_AF-A0A2W6DKI4-F1
#
_entry.id   AF-A0A2W6DKI4-F1
#
_cell.length_a   1.000
_cell.length_b   1.000
_cell.length_c   1.000
_cell.angle_alpha   90.00
_cell.angle_beta   90.00
_cell.angle_gamma   90.00
#
_symmetry.space_group_name_H-M   'P 1'
#
loop_
_entity.id
_entity.type
_entity.pdbx_description
1 polymer ?
#
loop_
_entity_poly.entity_id
_entity_poly.type
_entity_poly.pdbx_seq_one_letter_code
_entity_poly.pdbx_strand_id
1 'polypeptide(L)'
;MAASLSIGDFSRMTYLSIKALRHYHDVGLLEPASVDPSTGYRSYETNQVGTAQAIRRFRDLGMPIEDVRTILRAPDLDSRNQAITAHLQRMEKQLGDTQQTVASLRGLLQGSGTALQVRQRSEPATPSLAIVERVATTDAVAWWMTAFTELHAAVRSTGAQRTGPDGTLFPNEYFELDDAELVAFVPVTGPPARRGRVVDYDVPAAELAVTLHTGPFGDLDRTYGALGSWVAQRAVGADGPIRERYLPLGDEDDLLTHHTEVCWPIGDQFAG
;
A
#
# COMPACT_ATOMS: atom_id res chain seq x y z
N MET A 1 3.52 49.29 22.68
CA MET A 1 4.24 49.60 21.42
C MET A 1 5.26 48.51 21.19
N ALA A 2 5.26 47.87 20.03
CA ALA A 2 6.32 46.94 19.67
C ALA A 2 7.58 47.74 19.28
N ALA A 3 8.77 47.26 19.66
CA ALA A 3 10.01 47.94 19.31
C ALA A 3 10.39 47.57 17.86
N SER A 4 10.84 48.56 17.09
CA SER A 4 11.37 48.33 15.74
C SER A 4 12.80 47.79 15.81
N LEU A 5 13.09 46.80 14.98
CA LEU A 5 14.33 46.04 14.92
C LEU A 5 14.93 46.13 13.51
N SER A 6 16.25 46.27 13.44
CA SER A 6 16.99 46.08 12.20
C SER A 6 16.81 44.64 11.69
N ILE A 7 16.92 44.43 10.37
CA ILE A 7 16.96 43.08 9.81
C ILE A 7 18.11 42.23 10.40
N GLY A 8 19.21 42.87 10.83
CA GLY A 8 20.33 42.20 11.50
C GLY A 8 20.00 41.73 12.92
N ASP A 9 19.36 42.58 13.73
CA ASP A 9 18.89 42.19 15.07
C ASP A 9 17.81 41.13 15.00
N PHE A 10 16.85 41.31 14.08
CA PHE A 10 15.78 40.34 13.86
C PHE A 10 16.33 38.98 13.41
N SER A 11 17.35 38.97 12.53
CA SER A 11 18.07 37.76 12.12
C SER A 11 18.69 37.03 13.32
N ARG A 12 19.36 37.76 14.23
CA ARG A 12 19.94 37.17 15.44
C ARG A 12 18.88 36.59 16.39
N MET A 13 17.76 37.29 16.59
CA MET A 13 16.69 36.87 17.50
C MET A 13 15.89 35.66 16.96
N THR A 14 15.74 35.56 15.65
CA THR A 14 14.91 34.53 15.00
C THR A 14 15.73 33.35 14.48
N TYR A 15 17.07 33.48 14.46
CA TYR A 15 18.01 32.56 13.80
C TYR A 15 17.72 32.34 12.31
N LEU A 16 16.98 33.25 11.68
CA LEU A 16 16.81 33.27 10.24
C LEU A 16 17.93 34.11 9.63
N SER A 17 18.60 33.60 8.60
CA SER A 17 19.57 34.40 7.87
C SER A 17 18.89 35.61 7.22
N ILE A 18 19.64 36.70 7.01
CA ILE A 18 19.15 37.87 6.27
C ILE A 18 18.63 37.47 4.88
N LYS A 19 19.28 36.49 4.23
CA LYS A 19 18.83 35.92 2.95
C LYS A 19 17.45 35.27 3.07
N ALA A 20 17.22 34.47 4.12
CA ALA A 20 15.92 33.86 4.38
C ALA A 20 14.84 34.89 4.66
N LEU A 21 15.13 35.93 5.47
CA LEU A 21 14.19 37.02 5.75
C LEU A 21 13.79 37.79 4.50
N ARG A 22 14.75 38.08 3.61
CA ARG A 22 14.47 38.69 2.30
C ARG A 22 13.61 37.77 1.45
N HIS A 23 13.99 36.50 1.34
CA HIS A 23 13.23 35.53 0.58
C HIS A 23 11.78 35.42 1.09
N TYR A 24 11.56 35.32 2.40
CA TYR A 24 10.23 35.24 3.00
C TYR A 24 9.40 36.50 2.80
N HIS A 25 10.01 37.67 2.75
CA HIS A 25 9.34 38.88 2.32
C HIS A 25 8.95 38.79 0.83
N ASP A 26 9.88 38.38 -0.04
CA ASP A 26 9.64 38.34 -1.48
C ASP A 26 8.55 37.32 -1.86
N VAL A 27 8.40 36.23 -1.09
CA VAL A 27 7.30 35.26 -1.25
C VAL A 27 6.07 35.57 -0.39
N GLY A 28 6.01 36.72 0.29
CA GLY A 28 4.88 37.15 1.12
C GLY A 28 4.57 36.22 2.31
N LEU A 29 5.57 35.48 2.80
CA LEU A 29 5.45 34.61 3.97
C LEU A 29 5.69 35.39 5.27
N LEU A 30 6.63 36.33 5.26
CA LEU A 30 6.92 37.22 6.38
C LEU A 30 7.26 38.62 5.88
N GLU A 31 6.30 39.53 5.99
CA GLU A 31 6.48 40.91 5.57
C GLU A 31 7.19 41.72 6.68
N PRO A 32 8.15 42.60 6.33
CA PRO A 32 8.71 43.55 7.28
C PRO A 32 7.64 44.56 7.71
N ALA A 33 7.74 45.06 8.93
CA ALA A 33 6.85 46.11 9.43
C ALA A 33 6.99 47.42 8.62
N SER A 34 8.20 47.70 8.11
CA SER A 34 8.41 48.80 7.18
C SER A 34 9.60 48.56 6.25
N VAL A 35 9.52 49.18 5.07
CA VAL A 35 10.61 49.25 4.09
C VAL A 35 10.89 50.71 3.81
N ASP A 36 12.12 51.17 4.05
CA ASP A 36 12.55 52.52 3.73
C ASP A 36 12.51 52.75 2.20
N PRO A 37 11.72 53.71 1.70
CA PRO A 37 11.58 53.94 0.26
C PRO A 37 12.87 54.44 -0.44
N SER A 38 13.77 55.08 0.31
CA SER A 38 15.00 55.68 -0.23
C SER A 38 16.17 54.69 -0.23
N THR A 39 16.24 53.80 0.76
CA THR A 39 17.36 52.85 0.92
C THR A 39 16.99 51.40 0.69
N GLY A 40 15.69 51.06 0.63
CA GLY A 40 15.19 49.68 0.57
C GLY A 40 15.42 48.90 1.87
N TYR A 41 15.79 49.58 2.95
CA TYR A 41 16.09 48.98 4.23
C TYR A 41 14.84 48.42 4.90
N ARG A 42 14.90 47.18 5.39
CA ARG A 42 13.78 46.48 6.02
C ARG A 42 13.92 46.50 7.53
N SER A 43 12.85 46.89 8.22
CA SER A 43 12.73 46.75 9.68
C SER A 43 11.53 45.90 10.07
N TYR A 44 11.68 45.19 11.18
CA TYR A 44 10.69 44.28 11.74
C TYR A 44 10.32 44.71 13.15
N GLU A 45 9.21 44.23 13.67
CA GLU A 45 8.79 44.49 15.04
C GLU A 45 9.07 43.30 15.98
N THR A 46 9.26 43.57 17.27
CA THR A 46 9.47 42.52 18.29
C THR A 46 8.34 41.50 18.37
N ASN A 47 7.10 41.88 18.01
CA ASN A 47 5.95 40.96 17.96
C ASN A 47 6.04 39.94 16.81
N GLN A 48 6.81 40.22 15.75
CA GLN A 48 6.99 39.31 14.60
C GLN A 48 7.98 38.18 14.89
N VAL A 49 8.74 38.27 15.99
CA VAL A 49 9.77 37.28 16.36
C VAL A 49 9.16 35.89 16.54
N GLY A 50 8.00 35.80 17.21
CA GLY A 50 7.29 34.53 17.41
C GLY A 50 6.89 33.88 16.08
N THR A 51 6.31 34.67 15.17
CA THR A 51 5.93 34.22 13.82
C THR A 51 7.14 33.74 13.02
N ALA A 52 8.23 34.51 13.04
CA ALA A 52 9.46 34.14 12.34
C ALA A 52 10.09 32.86 12.88
N GLN A 53 10.09 32.67 14.21
CA GLN A 53 10.55 31.42 14.82
C GLN A 53 9.63 30.24 14.49
N ALA A 54 8.32 30.45 14.39
CA ALA A 54 7.38 29.42 13.94
C ALA A 54 7.67 29.00 12.48
N ILE A 55 7.84 29.98 11.57
CA ILE A 55 8.22 29.73 10.17
C ILE A 55 9.50 28.88 10.12
N ARG A 56 10.53 29.28 10.86
CA ARG A 56 11.78 28.54 10.94
C ARG A 56 11.55 27.09 11.35
N ARG A 57 10.84 26.85 12.46
CA ARG A 57 10.60 25.50 12.99
C ARG A 57 9.88 24.60 11.98
N PHE A 58 8.85 25.10 11.30
CA PHE A 58 8.16 24.29 10.29
C PHE A 58 9.04 24.02 9.07
N ARG A 59 9.85 24.99 8.64
CA ARG A 59 10.81 24.79 7.54
C ARG A 59 11.91 23.79 7.90
N ASP A 60 12.39 23.82 9.15
CA ASP A 60 13.36 22.84 9.66
C ASP A 60 12.77 21.42 9.71
N LEU A 61 11.45 21.29 9.86
CA LEU A 61 10.71 20.02 9.75
C LEU A 61 10.41 19.60 8.30
N GLY A 62 10.93 20.30 7.30
CA GLY A 62 10.74 19.96 5.88
C GLY A 62 9.40 20.43 5.29
N MET A 63 8.60 21.19 6.04
CA MET A 63 7.30 21.65 5.57
C MET A 63 7.43 22.68 4.44
N PRO A 64 6.77 22.49 3.27
CA PRO A 64 6.75 23.47 2.18
C PRO A 64 6.26 24.87 2.60
N ILE A 65 6.76 25.92 1.93
CA ILE A 65 6.39 27.32 2.23
C ILE A 65 4.87 27.56 2.15
N GLU A 66 4.20 26.92 1.19
CA GLU A 66 2.74 27.03 1.02
C GLU A 66 1.95 26.45 2.19
N ASP A 67 2.43 25.33 2.76
CA ASP A 67 1.83 24.72 3.95
C ASP A 67 2.07 25.59 5.18
N VAL A 68 3.27 26.16 5.33
CA VAL A 68 3.57 27.13 6.39
C VAL A 68 2.68 28.36 6.28
N ARG A 69 2.44 28.87 5.07
CA ARG A 69 1.52 29.99 4.83
C ARG A 69 0.10 29.65 5.28
N THR A 70 -0.37 28.44 4.97
CA THR A 70 -1.68 27.94 5.40
C THR A 70 -1.79 27.91 6.93
N ILE A 71 -0.75 27.43 7.61
CA ILE A 71 -0.69 27.41 9.10
C ILE A 71 -0.74 28.82 9.68
N LEU A 72 0.02 29.77 9.11
CA LEU A 72 0.07 31.14 9.62
C LEU A 72 -1.23 31.93 9.39
N ARG A 73 -1.98 31.59 8.34
CA ARG A 73 -3.26 32.22 7.98
C ARG A 73 -4.48 31.48 8.52
N ALA A 74 -4.29 30.40 9.27
CA ALA A 74 -5.37 29.62 9.84
C ALA A 74 -6.24 30.50 10.78
N PRO A 75 -7.57 30.51 10.59
CA PRO A 75 -8.47 31.36 11.38
C PRO A 75 -8.63 30.87 12.84
N ASP A 76 -8.35 29.60 13.10
CA ASP A 76 -8.49 28.95 14.40
C ASP A 76 -7.46 27.82 14.58
N LEU A 77 -7.43 27.26 15.79
CA LEU A 77 -6.51 26.18 16.15
C LEU A 77 -6.79 24.88 15.38
N ASP A 78 -8.05 24.60 15.02
CA ASP A 78 -8.42 23.37 14.35
C ASP A 78 -7.92 23.36 12.91
N SER A 79 -8.15 24.44 12.17
CA SER A 79 -7.65 24.66 10.82
C SER A 79 -6.12 24.58 10.78
N ARG A 80 -5.46 25.14 11.78
CA ARG A 80 -3.99 25.08 11.92
C ARG A 80 -3.52 23.64 12.15
N ASN A 81 -4.17 22.92 13.06
CA ASN A 81 -3.82 21.55 13.39
C ASN A 81 -4.09 20.60 12.21
N GLN A 82 -5.13 20.84 11.41
CA GLN A 82 -5.39 20.09 10.19
C GLN A 82 -4.22 20.16 9.19
N ALA A 83 -3.67 21.35 8.95
CA ALA A 83 -2.51 21.51 8.05
C ALA A 83 -1.26 20.78 8.57
N ILE A 84 -1.03 20.82 9.89
CA ILE A 84 0.07 20.09 10.54
C ILE A 84 -0.14 18.57 10.41
N THR A 85 -1.33 18.07 10.72
CA THR A 85 -1.68 16.65 10.61
C THR A 85 -1.54 16.15 9.19
N ALA A 86 -1.97 16.93 8.19
CA ALA A 86 -1.81 16.56 6.79
C ALA A 86 -0.33 16.41 6.39
N HIS A 87 0.55 17.27 6.91
CA HIS A 87 1.99 17.14 6.69
C HIS A 87 2.58 15.92 7.41
N LEU A 88 2.18 15.67 8.66
CA LEU A 88 2.59 14.50 9.43
C LEU A 88 2.21 13.20 8.70
N GLN A 89 0.98 13.08 8.21
CA GLN A 89 0.53 11.93 7.44
C GLN A 89 1.34 11.71 6.15
N ARG A 90 1.72 12.78 5.45
CA ARG A 90 2.63 12.67 4.28
C ARG A 90 4.00 12.14 4.67
N MET A 91 4.56 12.61 5.79
CA MET A 91 5.85 12.12 6.31
C MET A 91 5.79 10.66 6.74
N GLU A 92 4.72 10.26 7.44
CA GLU A 92 4.50 8.87 7.86
C GLU A 92 4.35 7.94 6.66
N LYS A 93 3.60 8.35 5.64
CA LYS A 93 3.51 7.61 4.37
C LYS A 93 4.88 7.45 3.71
N GLN A 94 5.64 8.54 3.57
CA GLN A 94 6.98 8.49 2.98
C GLN A 94 7.94 7.59 3.78
N LEU A 95 7.83 7.59 5.11
CA LEU A 95 8.59 6.69 5.97
C LEU A 95 8.23 5.22 5.68
N GLY A 96 6.94 4.89 5.61
CA GLY A 96 6.47 3.54 5.25
C GLY A 96 6.99 3.10 3.88
N ASP A 97 6.83 3.94 2.85
CA ASP A 97 7.30 3.67 1.48
C ASP A 97 8.83 3.43 1.45
N THR A 98 9.59 4.23 2.21
CA THR A 98 11.05 4.10 2.32
C THR A 98 11.45 2.81 3.05
N GLN A 99 10.77 2.47 4.14
CA GLN A 99 11.01 1.22 4.88
C GLN A 99 10.75 -0.01 4.02
N GLN A 100 9.68 -0.01 3.23
CA GLN A 100 9.37 -1.06 2.28
C GLN A 100 10.46 -1.18 1.20
N THR A 101 10.87 -0.05 0.62
CA THR A 101 11.97 -0.02 -0.36
C THR A 101 13.26 -0.62 0.22
N VAL A 102 13.63 -0.25 1.45
CA VAL A 102 14.80 -0.80 2.15
C VAL A 102 14.66 -2.29 2.40
N ALA A 103 13.47 -2.78 2.77
CA ALA A 103 13.22 -4.20 2.97
C ALA A 103 13.41 -4.98 1.66
N SER A 104 12.84 -4.51 0.54
CA SER A 104 13.01 -5.13 -0.78
C SER A 104 14.49 -5.15 -1.23
N LEU A 105 15.22 -4.05 -1.03
CA LEU A 105 16.67 -3.99 -1.33
C LEU A 105 17.47 -4.97 -0.47
N ARG A 106 17.15 -5.11 0.83
CA ARG A 106 17.78 -6.13 1.70
C ARG A 106 17.46 -7.54 1.21
N GLY A 107 16.23 -7.81 0.80
CA GLY A 107 15.82 -9.08 0.22
C GLY A 107 16.55 -9.40 -1.10
N LEU A 108 16.87 -8.38 -1.92
CA LEU A 108 17.72 -8.57 -3.11
C LEU A 108 19.16 -8.93 -2.72
N LEU A 109 19.72 -8.26 -1.72
CA LEU A 109 21.11 -8.47 -1.29
C LEU A 109 21.35 -9.81 -0.59
N GLN A 110 20.36 -10.34 0.11
CA GLN A 110 20.50 -11.61 0.84
C GLN A 110 20.59 -12.84 -0.09
N GLY A 111 20.24 -12.69 -1.36
CA GLY A 111 20.15 -13.82 -2.30
C GLY A 111 19.05 -14.80 -1.91
N SER A 112 18.49 -15.51 -2.88
CA SER A 112 17.42 -16.52 -2.69
C SER A 112 17.93 -17.78 -1.98
N GLY A 113 18.47 -17.64 -0.77
CA GLY A 113 19.09 -18.70 0.01
C GLY A 113 18.15 -19.43 0.98
N THR A 114 16.90 -18.99 1.10
CA THR A 114 15.92 -19.72 1.92
C THR A 114 15.42 -20.92 1.15
N ALA A 115 15.74 -22.12 1.64
CA ALA A 115 15.22 -23.36 1.08
C ALA A 115 13.68 -23.33 1.12
N LEU A 116 13.07 -23.19 -0.05
CA LEU A 116 11.62 -23.19 -0.21
C LEU A 116 11.05 -24.53 0.29
N GLN A 117 10.13 -24.47 1.24
CA GLN A 117 9.46 -25.67 1.77
C GLN A 117 8.28 -26.02 0.88
N VAL A 118 8.55 -26.79 -0.18
CA VAL A 118 7.52 -27.25 -1.12
C VAL A 118 6.90 -28.56 -0.64
N ARG A 119 5.57 -28.62 -0.59
CA ARG A 119 4.78 -29.81 -0.31
C ARG A 119 3.93 -30.17 -1.51
N GLN A 120 3.70 -31.45 -1.75
CA GLN A 120 2.70 -31.87 -2.73
C GLN A 120 1.35 -32.04 -2.03
N ARG A 121 0.27 -31.60 -2.68
CA ARG A 121 -1.09 -31.70 -2.16
C ARG A 121 -2.07 -32.02 -3.29
N SER A 122 -2.80 -33.11 -3.12
CA SER A 122 -3.97 -33.44 -3.92
C SER A 122 -5.17 -32.68 -3.38
N GLU A 123 -5.87 -31.94 -4.23
CA GLU A 123 -7.07 -31.20 -3.86
C GLU A 123 -8.26 -31.67 -4.71
N PRO A 124 -9.39 -32.06 -4.08
CA PRO A 124 -10.60 -32.40 -4.82
C PRO A 124 -11.27 -31.15 -5.40
N ALA A 125 -12.18 -31.37 -6.33
CA ALA A 125 -13.06 -30.31 -6.80
C ALA A 125 -13.86 -29.75 -5.61
N THR A 126 -13.87 -28.43 -5.47
CA THR A 126 -14.37 -27.74 -4.26
C THR A 126 -15.51 -26.78 -4.63
N PRO A 127 -16.75 -27.05 -4.18
CA PRO A 127 -17.87 -26.15 -4.35
C PRO A 127 -17.58 -24.79 -3.69
N SER A 128 -17.76 -23.72 -4.44
CA SER A 128 -17.42 -22.36 -4.04
C SER A 128 -18.45 -21.37 -4.56
N LEU A 129 -18.53 -20.21 -3.90
CA LEU A 129 -19.04 -19.01 -4.55
C LEU A 129 -17.87 -18.31 -5.21
N ALA A 130 -18.05 -17.83 -6.43
CA ALA A 130 -16.99 -17.16 -7.17
C ALA A 130 -17.48 -15.93 -7.93
N ILE A 131 -16.53 -15.07 -8.27
CA ILE A 131 -16.65 -14.04 -9.29
C ILE A 131 -15.62 -14.39 -10.38
N VAL A 132 -16.13 -14.56 -11.60
CA VAL A 132 -15.33 -14.89 -12.80
C VAL A 132 -15.38 -13.68 -13.72
N GLU A 133 -14.23 -13.07 -13.99
CA GLU A 133 -14.17 -11.83 -14.77
C GLU A 133 -12.87 -11.72 -15.56
N ARG A 134 -12.94 -11.15 -16.77
CA ARG A 134 -11.74 -10.78 -17.52
C ARG A 134 -11.21 -9.44 -17.00
N VAL A 135 -10.00 -9.46 -16.45
CA VAL A 135 -9.39 -8.35 -15.70
C VAL A 135 -8.04 -8.01 -16.30
N ALA A 136 -7.80 -6.72 -16.54
CA ALA A 136 -6.47 -6.25 -16.91
C ALA A 136 -5.48 -6.48 -15.77
N THR A 137 -4.27 -6.94 -16.07
CA THR A 137 -3.23 -7.25 -15.06
C THR A 137 -2.96 -6.06 -14.13
N THR A 138 -3.02 -4.83 -14.65
CA THR A 138 -2.85 -3.58 -13.89
C THR A 138 -3.97 -3.30 -12.88
N ASP A 139 -5.16 -3.84 -13.12
CA ASP A 139 -6.36 -3.60 -12.30
C ASP A 139 -6.63 -4.76 -11.32
N ALA A 140 -5.84 -5.83 -11.37
CA ALA A 140 -6.07 -7.06 -10.61
C ALA A 140 -6.21 -6.82 -9.10
N VAL A 141 -5.38 -5.98 -8.50
CA VAL A 141 -5.45 -5.65 -7.06
C VAL A 141 -6.74 -4.90 -6.71
N ALA A 142 -7.14 -3.93 -7.54
CA ALA A 142 -8.37 -3.17 -7.31
C ALA A 142 -9.60 -4.07 -7.48
N TRP A 143 -9.62 -4.89 -8.53
CA TRP A 143 -10.64 -5.90 -8.75
C TRP A 143 -10.76 -6.87 -7.57
N TRP A 144 -9.63 -7.41 -7.09
CA TRP A 144 -9.56 -8.37 -5.98
C TRP A 144 -10.26 -7.83 -4.71
N MET A 145 -9.98 -6.58 -4.32
CA MET A 145 -10.61 -5.95 -3.15
C MET A 145 -12.13 -5.88 -3.29
N THR A 146 -12.62 -5.51 -4.48
CA THR A 146 -14.06 -5.43 -4.74
C THR A 146 -14.73 -6.79 -4.79
N ALA A 147 -14.07 -7.77 -5.43
CA ALA A 147 -14.60 -9.11 -5.60
C ALA A 147 -14.79 -9.82 -4.25
N PHE A 148 -13.80 -9.77 -3.36
CA PHE A 148 -13.93 -10.39 -2.04
C PHE A 148 -14.93 -9.68 -1.13
N THR A 149 -15.04 -8.36 -1.21
CA THR A 149 -16.09 -7.61 -0.50
C THR A 149 -17.49 -8.11 -0.89
N GLU A 150 -17.73 -8.32 -2.19
CA GLU A 150 -18.99 -8.85 -2.71
C GLU A 150 -19.22 -10.32 -2.34
N LEU A 151 -18.18 -11.16 -2.46
CA LEU A 151 -18.25 -12.58 -2.11
C LEU A 151 -18.58 -12.78 -0.64
N HIS A 152 -17.90 -12.08 0.26
CA HIS A 152 -18.17 -12.16 1.70
C HIS A 152 -19.59 -11.69 2.02
N ALA A 153 -20.06 -10.63 1.37
CA ALA A 153 -21.44 -10.18 1.51
C ALA A 153 -22.45 -11.24 1.01
N ALA A 154 -22.14 -11.93 -0.09
CA ALA A 154 -22.96 -13.03 -0.60
C ALA A 154 -23.03 -14.19 0.39
N VAL A 155 -21.88 -14.67 0.90
CA VAL A 155 -21.78 -15.74 1.90
C VAL A 155 -22.63 -15.42 3.14
N ARG A 156 -22.49 -14.20 3.69
CA ARG A 156 -23.29 -13.76 4.85
C ARG A 156 -24.79 -13.72 4.57
N SER A 157 -25.18 -13.33 3.34
CA SER A 157 -26.60 -13.18 2.98
C SER A 157 -27.32 -14.48 2.66
N THR A 158 -26.60 -15.49 2.13
CA THR A 158 -27.19 -16.80 1.82
C THR A 158 -27.17 -17.76 3.01
N GLY A 159 -26.33 -17.47 4.01
CA GLY A 159 -26.10 -18.39 5.14
C GLY A 159 -25.26 -19.61 4.74
N ALA A 160 -24.53 -19.53 3.63
CA ALA A 160 -23.58 -20.56 3.24
C ALA A 160 -22.46 -20.65 4.28
N GLN A 161 -21.98 -21.87 4.56
CA GLN A 161 -20.91 -22.11 5.51
C GLN A 161 -19.59 -22.21 4.77
N ARG A 162 -18.59 -21.43 5.18
CA ARG A 162 -17.22 -21.55 4.66
C ARG A 162 -16.64 -22.92 5.01
N THR A 163 -15.95 -23.52 4.04
CA THR A 163 -15.32 -24.85 4.19
C THR A 163 -13.80 -24.81 4.03
N GLY A 164 -13.23 -23.66 3.70
CA GLY A 164 -11.81 -23.50 3.50
C GLY A 164 -11.43 -22.03 3.30
N PRO A 165 -10.13 -21.76 3.09
CA PRO A 165 -9.65 -20.40 2.85
C PRO A 165 -10.14 -19.90 1.50
N ASP A 166 -10.35 -18.59 1.44
CA ASP A 166 -10.53 -17.83 0.21
C ASP A 166 -9.35 -18.02 -0.74
N GLY A 167 -9.60 -17.82 -2.04
CA GLY A 167 -8.52 -17.95 -3.02
C GLY A 167 -8.80 -17.34 -4.37
N THR A 168 -7.77 -17.32 -5.20
CA THR A 168 -7.87 -16.85 -6.59
C THR A 168 -7.19 -17.84 -7.54
N LEU A 169 -7.83 -18.10 -8.68
CA LEU A 169 -7.24 -18.85 -9.78
C LEU A 169 -6.70 -17.88 -10.82
N PHE A 170 -5.41 -18.05 -11.15
CA PHE A 170 -4.69 -17.29 -12.15
C PHE A 170 -4.38 -18.20 -13.34
N PRO A 171 -5.12 -18.10 -14.47
CA PRO A 171 -4.81 -18.88 -15.66
C PRO A 171 -3.46 -18.44 -16.25
N ASN A 172 -2.85 -19.30 -17.08
CA ASN A 172 -1.59 -18.99 -17.76
C ASN A 172 -1.68 -17.69 -18.57
N GLU A 173 -2.85 -17.41 -19.18
CA GLU A 173 -3.14 -16.16 -19.89
C GLU A 173 -2.80 -14.90 -19.08
N TYR A 174 -2.96 -14.94 -17.75
CA TYR A 174 -2.65 -13.79 -16.88
C TYR A 174 -1.16 -13.41 -16.92
N PHE A 175 -0.29 -14.38 -17.19
CA PHE A 175 1.16 -14.19 -17.28
C PHE A 175 1.66 -14.00 -18.72
N GLU A 176 0.81 -14.26 -19.70
CA GLU A 176 1.13 -14.22 -21.13
C GLU A 176 0.55 -13.00 -21.84
N LEU A 177 -0.57 -12.47 -21.34
CA LEU A 177 -1.36 -11.39 -21.93
C LEU A 177 -1.55 -10.23 -20.95
N ASP A 178 -2.04 -9.09 -21.45
CA ASP A 178 -2.30 -7.91 -20.63
C ASP A 178 -3.60 -8.02 -19.80
N ASP A 179 -4.47 -8.98 -20.13
CA ASP A 179 -5.69 -9.31 -19.41
C ASP A 179 -5.97 -10.82 -19.40
N ALA A 180 -6.72 -11.29 -18.41
CA ALA A 180 -7.10 -12.70 -18.31
C ALA A 180 -8.37 -12.89 -17.49
N GLU A 181 -9.03 -14.04 -17.67
CA GLU A 181 -10.20 -14.42 -16.86
C GLU A 181 -9.77 -14.94 -15.48
N LEU A 182 -9.86 -14.09 -14.47
CA LEU A 182 -9.55 -14.43 -13.09
C LEU A 182 -10.78 -14.98 -12.37
N VAL A 183 -10.54 -15.88 -11.42
CA VAL A 183 -11.60 -16.45 -10.57
C VAL A 183 -11.27 -16.19 -9.11
N ALA A 184 -11.96 -15.24 -8.47
CA ALA A 184 -11.93 -15.09 -7.02
C ALA A 184 -13.01 -15.99 -6.42
N PHE A 185 -12.68 -16.78 -5.40
CA PHE A 185 -13.60 -17.77 -4.83
C PHE A 185 -13.54 -17.85 -3.31
N VAL A 186 -14.67 -18.25 -2.73
CA VAL A 186 -14.83 -18.62 -1.32
C VAL A 186 -15.40 -20.04 -1.27
N PRO A 187 -14.66 -21.05 -0.75
CA PRO A 187 -15.16 -22.40 -0.60
C PRO A 187 -16.34 -22.46 0.37
N VAL A 188 -17.45 -23.05 -0.05
CA VAL A 188 -18.66 -23.11 0.79
C VAL A 188 -19.41 -24.43 0.68
N THR A 189 -20.21 -24.72 1.70
CA THR A 189 -21.36 -25.64 1.60
C THR A 189 -22.65 -24.91 1.94
N GLY A 190 -23.74 -25.26 1.27
CA GLY A 190 -25.05 -24.66 1.52
C GLY A 190 -25.80 -24.28 0.26
N PRO A 191 -26.82 -23.41 0.38
CA PRO A 191 -27.67 -23.03 -0.75
C PRO A 191 -26.90 -22.21 -1.79
N PRO A 192 -27.20 -22.39 -3.08
CA PRO A 192 -26.54 -21.67 -4.16
C PRO A 192 -26.79 -20.16 -4.06
N ALA A 193 -25.79 -19.36 -4.45
CA ALA A 193 -25.89 -17.91 -4.45
C ALA A 193 -25.74 -17.37 -5.88
N ARG A 194 -26.81 -16.76 -6.40
CA ARG A 194 -26.76 -15.93 -7.61
C ARG A 194 -27.18 -14.51 -7.28
N ARG A 195 -26.19 -13.64 -7.08
CA ARG A 195 -26.42 -12.23 -6.75
C ARG A 195 -25.39 -11.36 -7.46
N GLY A 196 -25.87 -10.47 -8.33
CA GLY A 196 -24.97 -9.65 -9.15
C GLY A 196 -24.07 -10.53 -10.01
N ARG A 197 -22.75 -10.36 -9.88
CA ARG A 197 -21.72 -11.16 -10.56
C ARG A 197 -21.24 -12.38 -9.77
N VAL A 198 -21.78 -12.63 -8.58
CA VAL A 198 -21.48 -13.85 -7.79
C VAL A 198 -22.24 -15.04 -8.37
N VAL A 199 -21.50 -16.13 -8.62
CA VAL A 199 -21.99 -17.38 -9.17
C VAL A 199 -21.55 -18.57 -8.33
N ASP A 200 -22.30 -19.67 -8.42
CA ASP A 200 -21.84 -20.98 -7.97
C ASP A 200 -20.75 -21.48 -8.92
N TYR A 201 -19.63 -21.94 -8.37
CA TYR A 201 -18.46 -22.36 -9.13
C TYR A 201 -17.77 -23.54 -8.44
N ASP A 202 -17.48 -24.60 -9.19
CA ASP A 202 -16.65 -25.70 -8.70
C ASP A 202 -15.19 -25.42 -9.04
N VAL A 203 -14.39 -25.09 -8.01
CA VAL A 203 -12.94 -24.99 -8.17
C VAL A 203 -12.42 -26.37 -8.56
N PRO A 204 -11.68 -26.52 -9.66
CA PRO A 204 -11.34 -27.84 -10.20
C PRO A 204 -10.47 -28.65 -9.23
N ALA A 205 -10.50 -29.97 -9.34
CA ALA A 205 -9.50 -30.81 -8.69
C ALA A 205 -8.11 -30.55 -9.29
N ALA A 206 -7.04 -30.67 -8.50
CA ALA A 206 -5.67 -30.64 -9.03
C ALA A 206 -4.67 -31.28 -8.07
N GLU A 207 -3.59 -31.79 -8.64
CA GLU A 207 -2.35 -32.03 -7.92
C GLU A 207 -1.50 -30.75 -7.92
N LEU A 208 -1.06 -30.34 -6.74
CA LEU A 208 -0.40 -29.05 -6.55
C LEU A 208 0.94 -29.20 -5.83
N ALA A 209 1.95 -28.50 -6.32
CA ALA A 209 3.13 -28.15 -5.53
C ALA A 209 2.84 -26.86 -4.78
N VAL A 210 2.97 -26.88 -3.46
CA VAL A 210 2.46 -25.84 -2.57
C VAL A 210 3.57 -25.29 -1.71
N THR A 211 3.65 -23.97 -1.59
CA THR A 211 4.55 -23.29 -0.64
C THR A 211 3.85 -22.10 0.00
N LEU A 212 4.25 -21.79 1.23
CA LEU A 212 3.83 -20.57 1.90
C LEU A 212 4.72 -19.41 1.47
N HIS A 213 4.11 -18.27 1.11
CA HIS A 213 4.82 -17.01 0.95
C HIS A 213 5.14 -16.43 2.33
N THR A 214 6.43 -16.18 2.57
CA THR A 214 6.92 -15.55 3.81
C THR A 214 7.54 -14.21 3.49
N GLY A 215 6.78 -13.13 3.64
CA GLY A 215 7.26 -11.78 3.36
C GLY A 215 6.13 -10.79 3.08
N PRO A 216 6.48 -9.55 2.71
CA PRO A 216 5.53 -8.58 2.17
C PRO A 216 4.99 -9.04 0.82
N PHE A 217 3.72 -8.74 0.54
CA PHE A 217 3.05 -9.05 -0.74
C PHE A 217 3.86 -8.65 -1.99
N GLY A 218 4.61 -7.53 -1.92
CA GLY A 218 5.44 -7.08 -3.04
C GLY A 218 6.61 -8.01 -3.41
N ASP A 219 6.95 -9.00 -2.57
CA ASP A 219 7.96 -10.02 -2.83
C ASP A 219 7.35 -11.37 -3.28
N LEU A 220 6.04 -11.41 -3.58
CA LEU A 220 5.33 -12.63 -3.98
C LEU A 220 5.88 -13.21 -5.30
N ASP A 221 6.34 -12.35 -6.20
CA ASP A 221 7.02 -12.70 -7.46
C ASP A 221 8.21 -13.65 -7.24
N ARG A 222 8.95 -13.49 -6.14
CA ARG A 222 10.07 -14.38 -5.77
C ARG A 222 9.59 -15.76 -5.37
N THR A 223 8.47 -15.83 -4.64
CA THR A 223 7.87 -17.12 -4.26
C THR A 223 7.39 -17.85 -5.50
N TYR A 224 6.74 -17.15 -6.44
CA TYR A 224 6.40 -17.68 -7.76
C TYR A 224 7.62 -18.20 -8.50
N GLY A 225 8.67 -17.37 -8.64
CA GLY A 225 9.90 -17.76 -9.35
C GLY A 225 10.59 -18.97 -8.72
N ALA A 226 10.65 -19.05 -7.39
CA ALA A 226 11.26 -20.17 -6.67
C ALA A 226 10.43 -21.47 -6.81
N LEU A 227 9.11 -21.40 -6.66
CA LEU A 227 8.23 -22.56 -6.80
C LEU A 227 8.19 -23.06 -8.24
N GLY A 228 8.03 -22.16 -9.21
CA GLY A 228 8.08 -22.48 -10.63
C GLY A 228 9.40 -23.12 -11.03
N SER A 229 10.53 -22.61 -10.52
CA SER A 229 11.85 -23.23 -10.73
C SER A 229 11.92 -24.64 -10.14
N TRP A 230 11.38 -24.84 -8.94
CA TRP A 230 11.34 -26.16 -8.28
C TRP A 230 10.53 -27.18 -9.09
N VAL A 231 9.38 -26.77 -9.64
CA VAL A 231 8.49 -27.59 -10.49
C VAL A 231 9.18 -27.91 -11.81
N ALA A 232 9.76 -26.91 -12.47
CA ALA A 232 10.45 -27.07 -13.75
C ALA A 232 11.66 -28.00 -13.65
N GLN A 233 12.47 -27.88 -12.59
CA GLN A 233 13.64 -28.74 -12.36
C GLN A 233 13.29 -30.23 -12.16
N ARG A 234 12.05 -30.53 -11.75
CA ARG A 234 11.56 -31.90 -11.56
C ARG A 234 10.77 -32.41 -12.76
N ALA A 235 10.53 -31.57 -13.78
CA ALA A 235 9.71 -31.88 -14.94
C ALA A 235 8.31 -32.40 -14.57
N VAL A 236 7.71 -31.83 -13.52
CA VAL A 236 6.39 -32.24 -12.99
C VAL A 236 5.27 -31.25 -13.29
N GLY A 237 5.51 -30.20 -14.08
CA GLY A 237 4.48 -29.20 -14.40
C GLY A 237 3.29 -29.79 -15.17
N ALA A 238 2.09 -29.29 -14.89
CA ALA A 238 0.87 -29.59 -15.62
C ALA A 238 0.16 -28.31 -16.07
N ASP A 239 -0.71 -28.44 -17.07
CA ASP A 239 -1.59 -27.37 -17.50
C ASP A 239 -2.67 -27.11 -16.44
N GLY A 240 -2.96 -25.84 -16.19
CA GLY A 240 -3.98 -25.41 -15.24
C GLY A 240 -3.66 -24.04 -14.65
N PRO A 241 -4.62 -23.38 -14.00
CA PRO A 241 -4.36 -22.13 -13.32
C PRO A 241 -3.49 -22.34 -12.08
N ILE A 242 -2.58 -21.40 -11.82
CA ILE A 242 -1.95 -21.25 -10.51
C ILE A 242 -3.05 -20.85 -9.51
N ARG A 243 -2.99 -21.39 -8.30
CA ARG A 243 -3.95 -21.06 -7.24
C ARG A 243 -3.23 -20.34 -6.12
N GLU A 244 -3.79 -19.23 -5.69
CA GLU A 244 -3.45 -18.61 -4.41
C GLU A 244 -4.54 -18.94 -3.39
N ARG A 245 -4.12 -19.27 -2.17
CA ARG A 245 -5.01 -19.39 -1.01
C ARG A 245 -4.62 -18.34 0.04
N TYR A 246 -5.61 -17.63 0.55
CA TYR A 246 -5.43 -16.58 1.54
C TYR A 246 -5.76 -17.15 2.92
N LEU A 247 -4.73 -17.48 3.69
CA LEU A 247 -4.85 -18.08 5.02
C LEU A 247 -4.97 -16.96 6.06
N PRO A 248 -6.16 -16.73 6.65
CA PRO A 248 -6.38 -15.61 7.56
C PRO A 248 -5.53 -15.77 8.83
N LEU A 249 -4.97 -14.68 9.32
CA LEU A 249 -4.25 -14.62 10.60
C LEU A 249 -5.13 -14.18 11.77
N GLY A 250 -6.38 -13.82 11.49
CA GLY A 250 -7.36 -13.35 12.46
C GLY A 250 -8.78 -13.54 11.94
N ASP A 251 -9.48 -12.43 11.72
CA ASP A 251 -10.81 -12.45 11.11
C ASP A 251 -10.74 -13.02 9.69
N GLU A 252 -11.62 -13.97 9.37
CA GLU A 252 -11.68 -14.60 8.04
C GLU A 252 -12.14 -13.60 6.95
N ASP A 253 -12.81 -12.50 7.34
CA ASP A 253 -13.19 -11.41 6.44
C ASP A 253 -12.07 -10.35 6.29
N ASP A 254 -10.98 -10.43 7.07
CA ASP A 254 -9.87 -9.48 6.94
C ASP A 254 -8.93 -9.85 5.77
N LEU A 255 -9.17 -9.16 4.68
CA LEU A 255 -8.42 -9.28 3.44
C LEU A 255 -6.97 -8.78 3.53
N LEU A 256 -6.62 -7.98 4.54
CA LEU A 256 -5.30 -7.36 4.64
C LEU A 256 -4.33 -8.14 5.53
N THR A 257 -4.84 -9.05 6.38
CA THR A 257 -4.02 -9.82 7.32
C THR A 257 -4.13 -11.33 7.06
N HIS A 258 -3.45 -11.78 6.00
CA HIS A 258 -3.38 -13.18 5.64
C HIS A 258 -1.96 -13.60 5.26
N HIS A 259 -1.70 -14.90 5.33
CA HIS A 259 -0.59 -15.51 4.60
C HIS A 259 -1.07 -16.00 3.25
N THR A 260 -0.26 -15.79 2.21
CA THR A 260 -0.56 -16.33 0.87
C THR A 260 0.13 -17.67 0.70
N GLU A 261 -0.63 -18.69 0.32
CA GLU A 261 -0.10 -19.98 -0.10
C GLU A 261 -0.18 -20.07 -1.63
N VAL A 262 0.97 -20.22 -2.29
CA VAL A 262 1.06 -20.34 -3.75
C VAL A 262 1.06 -21.82 -4.11
N CYS A 263 0.10 -22.20 -4.95
CA CYS A 263 -0.14 -23.59 -5.34
C CYS A 263 0.00 -23.73 -6.87
N TRP A 264 1.07 -24.40 -7.29
CA TRP A 264 1.41 -24.59 -8.70
C TRP A 264 0.90 -25.94 -9.21
N PRO A 265 0.20 -26.01 -10.35
CA PRO A 265 -0.30 -27.27 -10.90
C PRO A 265 0.85 -28.21 -11.32
N ILE A 266 0.76 -29.46 -10.88
CA ILE A 266 1.68 -30.53 -11.23
C ILE A 266 0.92 -31.74 -11.78
N GLY A 267 1.61 -32.61 -12.53
CA GLY A 267 1.01 -33.82 -13.10
C GLY A 267 0.87 -34.96 -12.08
N ASP A 268 -0.13 -35.82 -12.29
CA ASP A 268 -0.51 -36.97 -11.43
C ASP A 268 0.57 -38.06 -11.25
N GLN A 269 1.77 -37.91 -11.81
CA GLN A 269 2.78 -38.98 -11.87
C GLN A 269 3.40 -39.37 -10.51
N PHE A 270 2.91 -38.85 -9.39
CA PHE A 270 3.43 -39.13 -8.05
C PHE A 270 2.36 -39.32 -6.95
N ALA A 271 1.10 -39.64 -7.29
CA ALA A 271 0.09 -40.07 -6.32
C ALA A 271 0.30 -41.51 -5.76
N GLY A 272 1.56 -41.93 -5.58
CA GLY A 272 1.98 -43.27 -5.17
C GLY A 272 2.77 -43.29 -3.88
#